data_AF-A0A7S2MLE8-F1
#
_entry.id   AF-A0A7S2MLE8-F1
#
_cell.length_a   1.000
_cell.length_b   1.000
_cell.length_c   1.000
_cell.angle_alpha   90.00
_cell.angle_beta   90.00
_cell.angle_gamma   90.00
#
_symmetry.space_group_name_H-M   'P 1'
#
loop_
_entity.id
_entity.type
_entity.pdbx_description
1 polymer ?
#
loop_
_entity_poly.entity_id
_entity_poly.type
_entity_poly.pdbx_seq_one_letter_code
_entity_poly.pdbx_strand_id
1 'polypeptide(L)'
;CQVKTVKVQVTKEASGGSAIQTGQLLPVRWMAPESLRRDRFSEKSDVFAFGVLAWEIYSSGDVPWTGVTDERVSEVVIGCQRLLRPRNCSDGAWGIVESCWD
;
A
#
# COMPACT_ATOMS: atom_id res chain seq x y z
N CYS A 1 4.53 -9.32 18.06
CA CYS A 1 4.07 -8.33 17.07
C CYS A 1 5.30 -7.88 16.28
N GLN A 2 5.59 -8.51 15.14
CA GLN A 2 6.75 -8.14 14.33
C GLN A 2 6.31 -6.99 13.42
N VAL A 3 6.55 -5.75 13.83
CA VAL A 3 6.43 -4.60 12.94
C VAL A 3 7.53 -4.77 11.89
N LYS A 4 7.17 -5.28 10.71
CA LYS A 4 8.09 -5.34 9.59
C LYS A 4 8.18 -3.94 9.03
N THR A 5 9.33 -3.30 9.17
CA THR A 5 9.62 -2.05 8.49
C THR A 5 9.45 -2.31 6.99
N VAL A 6 8.53 -1.59 6.33
CA VAL A 6 8.55 -1.48 4.88
C VAL A 6 9.91 -0.87 4.56
N LYS A 7 10.82 -1.67 3.98
CA LYS A 7 12.05 -1.11 3.43
C LYS A 7 11.62 -0.21 2.28
N VAL A 8 11.46 1.08 2.57
CA VAL A 8 11.37 2.12 1.55
C VAL A 8 12.67 2.05 0.77
N GLN A 9 12.62 1.43 -0.42
CA GLN A 9 13.71 1.50 -1.35
C GLN A 9 13.64 2.88 -1.99
N VAL A 10 14.40 3.83 -1.45
CA VAL A 10 14.65 5.11 -2.12
C VAL A 10 15.51 4.80 -3.35
N THR A 11 14.88 4.51 -4.49
CA THR A 11 15.57 4.42 -5.78
C THR A 11 15.83 5.83 -6.27
N LYS A 12 17.04 6.34 -6.00
CA LYS A 12 17.56 7.55 -6.64
C LYS A 12 17.83 7.26 -8.12
N GLU A 13 17.52 8.26 -8.96
CA GLU A 13 17.46 8.22 -10.42
C GLU A 13 18.53 7.40 -11.13
N ALA A 14 18.12 6.61 -12.13
CA ALA A 14 18.93 6.31 -13.30
C ALA A 14 18.02 6.17 -14.52
N SER A 15 18.18 7.13 -15.44
CA SER A 15 17.79 7.16 -16.84
C SER A 15 17.42 5.81 -17.50
N GLY A 16 16.19 5.76 -18.03
CA GLY A 16 15.86 4.99 -19.24
C GLY A 16 15.52 3.51 -19.05
N GLY A 17 14.22 3.20 -19.09
CA GLY A 17 13.70 1.98 -19.69
C GLY A 17 13.86 0.65 -18.93
N SER A 18 12.70 0.15 -18.47
CA SER A 18 12.35 -1.27 -18.31
C SER A 18 12.96 -2.08 -17.15
N ALA A 19 12.10 -2.97 -16.63
CA ALA A 19 12.32 -4.02 -15.65
C ALA A 19 12.50 -3.59 -14.18
N ILE A 20 11.39 -3.65 -13.43
CA ILE A 20 11.43 -4.13 -12.04
C ILE A 20 12.32 -5.39 -12.03
N GLN A 21 13.51 -5.26 -11.45
CA GLN A 21 14.53 -6.30 -11.49
C GLN A 21 13.99 -7.58 -10.83
N THR A 22 14.00 -8.64 -11.62
CA THR A 22 13.81 -10.04 -11.24
C THR A 22 14.62 -10.37 -10.00
N GLY A 23 13.98 -10.39 -8.83
CA GLY A 23 14.58 -10.85 -7.57
C GLY A 23 14.20 -10.09 -6.30
N GLN A 24 13.55 -8.93 -6.39
CA GLN A 24 13.06 -8.22 -5.20
C GLN A 24 11.54 -8.37 -5.05
N LEU A 25 11.13 -9.09 -4.01
CA LEU A 25 9.73 -9.18 -3.56
C LEU A 25 9.27 -7.78 -3.13
N LEU A 26 8.57 -7.07 -4.03
CA LEU A 26 7.99 -5.77 -3.72
C LEU A 26 6.71 -5.95 -2.89
N PRO A 27 6.45 -5.09 -1.89
CA PRO A 27 5.27 -5.17 -1.03
C PRO A 27 4.03 -4.61 -1.75
N VAL A 28 3.55 -5.29 -2.81
CA VAL A 28 2.48 -4.82 -3.71
C VAL A 28 1.19 -4.40 -2.99
N ARG A 29 0.87 -5.00 -1.83
CA ARG A 29 -0.33 -4.70 -1.02
C ARG A 29 -0.29 -3.34 -0.32
N TRP A 30 0.90 -2.77 -0.15
CA TRP A 30 1.12 -1.47 0.51
C TRP A 30 1.50 -0.37 -0.49
N MET A 31 1.64 -0.70 -1.78
CA MET A 31 2.06 0.27 -2.79
C MET A 31 0.88 1.08 -3.30
N ALA A 32 1.11 2.38 -3.49
CA ALA A 32 0.14 3.31 -4.06
C ALA A 32 -0.12 3.01 -5.55
N PRO A 33 -1.30 3.35 -6.09
CA PRO A 33 -1.64 3.09 -7.49
C PRO A 33 -0.68 3.76 -8.48
N GLU A 34 -0.14 4.93 -8.17
CA GLU A 34 0.86 5.62 -8.98
C GLU A 34 2.22 4.93 -8.96
N SER A 35 2.60 4.35 -7.83
CA SER A 35 3.82 3.56 -7.68
C SER A 35 3.71 2.25 -8.45
N LEU A 36 2.54 1.59 -8.41
CA LEU A 36 2.27 0.37 -9.17
C LEU A 36 2.24 0.60 -10.69
N ARG A 37 1.79 1.77 -11.16
CA ARG A 37 1.67 2.06 -12.61
C ARG A 37 2.95 2.58 -13.25
N ARG A 38 3.75 3.36 -12.52
CA ARG A 38 4.83 4.17 -13.10
C ARG A 38 6.13 4.14 -12.30
N ASP A 39 6.24 3.26 -11.30
CA ASP A 39 7.38 3.20 -10.37
C ASP A 39 7.73 4.57 -9.76
N ARG A 40 6.70 5.40 -9.54
CA ARG A 40 6.84 6.72 -8.92
C ARG A 40 6.57 6.63 -7.43
N PHE A 41 7.57 6.99 -6.65
CA PHE A 41 7.48 7.17 -5.21
C PHE A 41 7.41 8.66 -4.90
N SER A 42 6.50 9.05 -4.04
CA SER A 42 6.29 10.43 -3.60
C SER A 42 5.75 10.46 -2.17
N GLU A 43 5.72 11.63 -1.55
CA GLU A 43 5.10 11.79 -0.22
C GLU A 43 3.65 11.24 -0.19
N LYS A 44 2.91 11.37 -1.29
CA LYS A 44 1.55 10.83 -1.43
C LYS A 44 1.52 9.30 -1.46
N SER A 45 2.51 8.64 -2.05
CA SER A 45 2.59 7.18 -2.01
C SER A 45 2.96 6.67 -0.61
N ASP A 46 3.74 7.45 0.14
CA ASP A 46 4.07 7.14 1.54
C ASP A 46 2.84 7.31 2.45
N VAL A 47 2.03 8.35 2.22
CA VAL A 47 0.74 8.54 2.91
C VAL A 47 -0.22 7.38 2.61
N PHE A 48 -0.29 6.91 1.37
CA PHE A 48 -1.10 5.73 1.02
C PHE A 48 -0.66 4.48 1.78
N ALA A 49 0.65 4.20 1.81
CA ALA A 49 1.22 3.07 2.52
C ALA A 49 0.98 3.18 4.04
N PHE A 50 1.03 4.39 4.60
CA PHE A 50 0.65 4.66 5.99
C PHE A 50 -0.84 4.35 6.25
N GLY A 51 -1.74 4.69 5.33
CA GLY A 51 -3.16 4.33 5.45
C GLY A 51 -3.38 2.81 5.52
N VAL A 52 -2.66 2.03 4.69
CA VAL A 52 -2.70 0.56 4.75
C VAL A 52 -2.16 0.05 6.10
N LEU A 53 -1.05 0.60 6.58
CA LEU A 53 -0.50 0.25 7.90
C LEU A 53 -1.47 0.59 9.04
N ALA A 54 -2.09 1.76 9.00
CA ALA A 54 -3.07 2.17 9.99
C ALA A 54 -4.29 1.23 9.98
N TRP A 55 -4.75 0.82 8.79
CA TRP A 55 -5.77 -0.21 8.64
C TRP A 55 -5.37 -1.52 9.32
N GLU A 56 -4.12 -1.99 9.13
CA GLU A 56 -3.61 -3.21 9.78
C GLU A 56 -3.61 -3.10 11.31
N ILE A 57 -3.25 -1.94 11.85
CA ILE A 57 -3.29 -1.71 13.30
C ILE A 57 -4.73 -1.83 13.82
N TYR A 58 -5.70 -1.23 13.14
CA TYR A 58 -7.11 -1.27 13.56
C TYR A 58 -7.78 -2.62 13.29
N SER A 59 -7.31 -3.38 12.32
CA SER A 59 -7.77 -4.74 12.06
C SER A 59 -7.09 -5.80 12.94
N SER A 60 -6.27 -5.39 13.92
CA SER A 60 -5.52 -6.29 14.80
C SER A 60 -4.52 -7.19 14.04
N GLY A 61 -3.97 -6.69 12.94
CA GLY A 61 -2.97 -7.37 12.12
C GLY A 61 -3.55 -8.28 11.05
N ASP A 62 -4.80 -8.06 10.62
CA ASP A 62 -5.33 -8.76 9.45
C ASP A 62 -4.53 -8.40 8.20
N VAL A 63 -4.56 -9.30 7.21
CA VAL A 63 -3.86 -9.08 5.94
C VAL A 63 -4.69 -8.14 5.05
N PRO A 64 -4.12 -7.04 4.53
CA PRO A 64 -4.84 -6.18 3.60
C PRO A 64 -5.18 -6.95 2.31
N TRP A 65 -6.37 -6.70 1.76
CA TRP A 65 -6.89 -7.38 0.56
C TRP A 65 -7.05 -8.89 0.74
N THR A 66 -7.65 -9.31 1.86
CA THR A 66 -8.00 -10.72 2.09
C THR A 66 -8.82 -11.26 0.93
N GLY A 67 -8.43 -12.43 0.40
CA GLY A 67 -9.10 -13.07 -0.74
C GLY A 67 -8.66 -12.60 -2.12
N VAL A 68 -7.77 -11.62 -2.23
CA VAL A 68 -7.16 -11.19 -3.51
C VAL A 68 -5.75 -11.75 -3.62
N THR A 69 -5.39 -12.31 -4.78
CA THR A 69 -4.01 -12.79 -5.04
C THR A 69 -3.06 -11.61 -5.27
N ASP A 70 -1.77 -11.78 -4.98
CA ASP A 70 -0.79 -10.69 -5.07
C ASP A 70 -0.71 -10.08 -6.47
N GLU A 71 -0.92 -10.88 -7.51
CA GLU A 71 -0.95 -10.43 -8.92
C GLU A 71 -2.13 -9.48 -9.16
N ARG A 72 -3.29 -9.79 -8.58
CA ARG A 72 -4.53 -9.05 -8.78
C ARG A 72 -4.68 -7.86 -7.84
N VAL A 73 -3.95 -7.82 -6.73
CA VAL A 73 -3.92 -6.66 -5.81
C VAL A 73 -3.55 -5.38 -6.55
N SER A 74 -2.58 -5.46 -7.47
CA SER A 74 -2.18 -4.31 -8.28
C SER A 74 -3.36 -3.71 -9.06
N GLU A 75 -4.15 -4.56 -9.74
CA GLU A 75 -5.33 -4.16 -10.51
C GLU A 75 -6.43 -3.57 -9.60
N VAL A 76 -6.65 -4.17 -8.43
CA VAL A 76 -7.65 -3.72 -7.44
C VAL A 76 -7.32 -2.33 -6.92
N VAL A 77 -6.06 -2.09 -6.53
CA VAL A 77 -5.59 -0.79 -6.04
C VAL A 77 -5.62 0.26 -7.16
N ILE A 78 -5.17 -0.13 -8.36
CA ILE A 78 -5.23 0.70 -9.58
C ILE A 78 -6.66 1.07 -9.96
N GLY A 79 -7.63 0.18 -9.71
CA GLY A 79 -9.06 0.37 -9.97
C GLY A 79 -9.77 1.23 -8.92
N CYS A 80 -9.03 1.89 -8.03
CA CYS A 80 -9.55 2.72 -6.94
C CYS A 80 -10.39 1.95 -5.91
N GLN A 81 -10.28 0.62 -5.85
CA GLN A 81 -10.88 -0.12 -4.74
C GLN A 81 -10.13 0.22 -3.44
N ARG A 82 -10.85 0.23 -2.32
CA ARG A 82 -10.32 0.56 -0.98
C ARG A 82 -10.61 -0.60 -0.01
N LEU A 83 -9.85 -0.66 1.07
CA LEU A 83 -10.05 -1.65 2.12
C LEU A 83 -11.35 -1.37 2.88
N LEU A 84 -12.01 -2.44 3.34
CA LEU A 84 -13.21 -2.32 4.15
C LEU A 84 -12.86 -1.85 5.55
N ARG A 85 -13.71 -1.01 6.14
CA ARG A 85 -13.55 -0.56 7.51
C ARG A 85 -13.54 -1.73 8.51
N PRO A 86 -12.51 -1.85 9.38
CA PRO A 86 -12.50 -2.86 10.43
C PRO A 86 -13.63 -2.64 11.45
N ARG A 87 -14.17 -3.75 12.01
CA ARG A 87 -15.32 -3.71 12.93
C ARG A 87 -15.07 -2.90 14.21
N ASN A 88 -13.82 -2.82 14.67
CA ASN A 88 -13.43 -2.18 15.92
C ASN A 88 -12.80 -0.79 15.73
N CYS A 89 -12.90 -0.18 14.54
CA CYS A 89 -12.33 1.12 14.26
C CYS A 89 -13.36 2.24 14.57
N SER A 90 -13.00 3.26 15.33
CA SER A 90 -13.87 4.43 15.59
C SER A 90 -14.01 5.31 14.34
N ASP A 91 -15.09 6.08 14.23
CA ASP A 91 -15.34 6.94 13.05
C ASP A 91 -14.21 7.94 12.82
N GLY A 92 -13.69 8.56 13.89
CA GLY A 92 -12.59 9.52 13.80
C GLY A 92 -11.28 8.89 13.34
N ALA A 93 -10.99 7.66 13.79
CA ALA A 93 -9.83 6.92 13.32
C ALA A 93 -9.97 6.50 11.85
N TRP A 94 -11.16 6.04 11.46
CA TRP A 94 -11.44 5.68 10.07
C TRP A 94 -11.30 6.88 9.14
N GLY A 95 -11.77 8.07 9.54
CA GLY A 95 -11.64 9.29 8.74
C GLY A 95 -10.18 9.66 8.44
N ILE A 96 -9.26 9.40 9.36
CA ILE A 96 -7.81 9.59 9.12
C ILE A 96 -7.33 8.59 8.06
N VAL A 97 -7.67 7.31 8.21
CA VAL A 97 -7.27 6.25 7.26
C VAL A 97 -7.82 6.52 5.86
N GLU A 98 -9.09 6.94 5.77
CA GLU A 98 -9.75 7.26 4.51
C GLU A 98 -9.09 8.46 3.82
N SER A 99 -8.75 9.52 4.57
CA SER A 99 -8.04 10.69 4.04
C SER A 99 -6.63 10.40 3.51
N CYS A 100 -6.03 9.27 3.92
CA CYS A 100 -4.73 8.83 3.42
C CYS A 100 -4.83 8.21 2.02
N TRP A 101 -6.03 7.88 1.55
CA TRP A 101 -6.28 7.25 0.26
C TRP A 101 -7.05 8.14 -0.73
N ASP A 102 -7.16 9.43 -0.44
CA ASP A 102 -7.70 10.49 -1.31
C ASP A 102 -6.74 10.89 -2.45
#